data_AF-A0A3B8M6G1-F1
#
_entry.id   AF-A0A3B8M6G1-F1
#
_cell.length_a   1.000
_cell.length_b   1.000
_cell.length_c   1.000
_cell.angle_alpha   90.00
_cell.angle_beta   90.00
_cell.angle_gamma   90.00
#
_symmetry.space_group_name_H-M   'P 1'
#
loop_
_entity.id
_entity.type
_entity.pdbx_description
1 polymer ?
#
loop_
_entity_poly.entity_id
_entity_poly.type
_entity_poly.pdbx_seq_one_letter_code
_entity_poly.pdbx_strand_id
1 'polypeptide(L)'
;MARWLRKLLVGLSLMAIFLVADGLQVPLGTKQHSLSQHVHAFEPTKVGPSSRPNRLQVVVYDRANKELRACYVSGRCHYYCDVPSYEFDSFRWSVLPDSYFYVRIGALSAGYRCGGRPSSRS
;
A
#
# COMPACT_ATOMS: atom_id res chain seq x y z
N MET A 1 7.37 45.83 -44.49
CA MET A 1 8.03 44.55 -44.13
C MET A 1 7.98 44.21 -42.62
N ALA A 2 7.26 44.95 -41.75
CA ALA A 2 7.21 44.68 -40.31
C ALA A 2 6.10 43.70 -39.84
N ARG A 3 5.13 43.38 -40.71
CA ARG A 3 4.00 42.48 -40.37
C ARG A 3 4.36 40.99 -40.42
N TRP A 4 5.35 40.60 -41.22
CA TRP A 4 5.83 39.22 -41.30
C TRP A 4 6.74 38.85 -40.12
N LEU A 5 7.54 39.80 -39.64
CA LEU A 5 8.40 39.61 -38.46
C LEU A 5 7.60 39.24 -37.20
N ARG A 6 6.42 39.86 -37.01
CA ARG A 6 5.54 39.56 -35.86
C ARG A 6 4.97 38.15 -35.90
N LYS A 7 4.63 37.63 -37.08
CA LYS A 7 4.12 36.25 -37.22
C LYS A 7 5.21 35.21 -36.92
N LEU A 8 6.44 35.48 -37.34
CA LEU A 8 7.61 34.67 -37.02
C LEU A 8 7.89 34.66 -35.50
N LEU A 9 7.83 35.82 -34.84
CA LEU A 9 8.03 35.93 -33.39
C LEU A 9 6.97 35.20 -32.56
N VAL A 10 5.69 35.26 -32.96
CA VAL A 10 4.60 34.54 -32.28
C VAL A 10 4.70 33.03 -32.47
N GLY A 11 5.13 32.56 -33.64
CA GLY A 11 5.40 31.14 -33.88
C GLY A 11 6.56 30.62 -33.02
N LEU A 12 7.62 31.43 -32.87
CA LEU A 12 8.80 31.08 -32.09
C LEU A 12 8.51 31.05 -30.58
N SER A 13 7.65 31.95 -30.07
CA SER A 13 7.21 31.92 -28.67
C SER A 13 6.31 30.73 -28.35
N LEU A 14 5.46 30.30 -29.29
CA LEU A 14 4.64 29.10 -29.12
C LEU A 14 5.49 27.82 -29.06
N MET A 15 6.49 27.67 -29.92
CA MET A 15 7.41 26.51 -29.88
C MET A 15 8.24 26.46 -28.60
N ALA A 16 8.64 27.62 -28.05
CA ALA A 16 9.37 27.68 -26.78
C ALA A 16 8.53 27.19 -25.58
N ILE A 17 7.21 27.41 -25.60
CA ILE A 17 6.31 26.92 -24.53
C ILE A 17 6.21 25.39 -24.56
N PHE A 18 6.15 24.77 -25.75
CA PHE A 18 6.09 23.30 -25.86
C PHE A 18 7.41 22.62 -25.44
N LEU A 19 8.56 23.24 -25.73
CA LEU A 19 9.86 22.73 -25.26
C LEU A 19 10.03 22.82 -23.73
N VAL A 20 9.38 23.78 -23.07
CA VAL A 20 9.34 23.86 -21.59
C VAL A 20 8.37 22.83 -21.00
N ALA A 21 7.30 22.45 -21.72
CA ALA A 21 6.38 21.41 -21.28
C ALA A 21 7.00 20.00 -21.36
N ASP A 22 7.79 19.70 -22.39
CA ASP A 22 8.56 18.43 -22.48
C ASP A 22 9.79 18.40 -21.55
N GLY A 23 10.27 19.57 -21.13
CA GLY A 23 11.36 19.71 -20.14
C GLY A 23 10.92 19.50 -18.69
N LEU A 24 9.61 19.48 -18.42
CA LEU A 24 9.06 19.02 -17.15
C LEU A 24 8.84 17.50 -17.19
N GLN A 25 9.85 16.75 -17.67
CA GLN A 25 10.09 15.43 -17.15
C GLN A 25 10.38 15.61 -15.66
N VAL A 26 9.30 15.65 -14.88
CA VAL A 26 9.31 15.22 -13.48
C VAL A 26 10.21 14.00 -13.49
N PRO A 27 11.32 13.96 -12.73
CA PRO A 27 11.92 12.69 -12.44
C PRO A 27 10.84 11.97 -11.63
N LEU A 28 9.97 11.24 -12.35
CA LEU A 28 9.44 9.98 -11.91
C LEU A 28 10.70 9.13 -11.74
N GLY A 29 11.46 9.45 -10.69
CA GLY A 29 12.12 8.46 -9.89
C GLY A 29 10.98 7.56 -9.49
N THR A 30 10.70 6.59 -10.36
CA THR A 30 10.42 5.25 -9.95
C THR A 30 11.55 4.92 -8.98
N LYS A 31 11.37 5.35 -7.72
CA LYS A 31 11.62 4.47 -6.61
C LYS A 31 10.78 3.27 -6.97
N GLN A 32 11.40 2.37 -7.73
CA GLN A 32 11.24 0.95 -7.57
C GLN A 32 11.48 0.78 -6.07
N HIS A 33 10.41 1.01 -5.30
CA HIS A 33 10.27 0.47 -3.98
C HIS A 33 10.45 -1.00 -4.25
N SER A 34 11.68 -1.48 -4.04
CA SER A 34 11.94 -2.87 -3.75
C SER A 34 10.81 -3.26 -2.83
N LEU A 35 9.84 -3.99 -3.39
CA LEU A 35 8.62 -4.39 -2.72
C LEU A 35 9.14 -5.22 -1.57
N SER A 36 9.26 -4.57 -0.41
CA SER A 36 9.82 -5.18 0.78
C SER A 36 9.06 -6.50 0.94
N GLN A 37 9.79 -7.61 0.84
CA GLN A 37 9.17 -8.94 0.78
C GLN A 37 8.22 -9.14 1.97
N HIS A 38 8.57 -8.49 3.08
CA HIS A 38 7.75 -8.35 4.27
C HIS A 38 7.25 -6.91 4.38
N VAL A 39 5.93 -6.72 4.38
CA VAL A 39 5.30 -5.42 4.56
C VAL A 39 4.65 -5.38 5.93
N HIS A 40 5.06 -4.42 6.75
CA HIS A 40 4.35 -4.05 7.97
C HIS A 40 3.24 -3.05 7.60
N ALA A 41 2.00 -3.39 7.92
CA ALA A 41 0.86 -2.52 7.62
C ALA A 41 0.38 -1.72 8.83
N PHE A 42 0.58 -2.23 10.04
CA PHE A 42 0.00 -1.63 11.22
C PHE A 42 0.93 -1.77 12.42
N GLU A 43 1.30 -0.63 12.98
CA GLU A 43 1.90 -0.50 14.31
C GLU A 43 1.14 0.65 14.98
N PRO A 44 0.37 0.42 16.04
CA PRO A 44 -0.52 1.44 16.57
C PRO A 44 0.36 2.42 17.34
N THR A 45 0.33 3.69 16.96
CA THR A 45 0.83 4.75 17.83
C THR A 45 0.10 4.61 19.18
N LYS A 46 0.82 4.69 20.30
CA LYS A 46 0.29 4.48 21.66
C LYS A 46 -1.02 5.28 21.87
N VAL A 47 -2.18 4.63 21.71
CA VAL A 47 -3.48 5.22 22.06
C VAL A 47 -4.01 4.47 23.27
N GLY A 48 -4.43 5.24 24.28
CA GLY A 48 -4.76 4.83 25.64
C GLY A 48 -5.94 3.85 25.81
N PRO A 49 -6.44 3.71 27.05
CA PRO A 49 -6.84 2.45 27.68
C PRO A 49 -8.21 1.88 27.28
N SER A 50 -8.72 2.14 26.07
CA SER A 50 -9.88 1.39 25.56
C SER A 50 -9.43 0.01 25.04
N SER A 51 -8.99 -0.83 25.99
CA SER A 51 -8.42 -2.16 25.79
C SER A 51 -9.48 -3.18 25.33
N ARG A 52 -9.97 -3.05 24.10
CA ARG A 52 -10.65 -4.18 23.46
C ARG A 52 -9.59 -5.28 23.23
N PRO A 53 -9.74 -6.48 23.83
CA PRO A 53 -8.72 -7.55 23.74
C PRO A 53 -8.53 -8.06 22.30
N ASN A 54 -9.54 -7.84 21.46
CA ASN A 54 -9.55 -8.12 20.03
C ASN A 54 -9.31 -6.83 19.24
N ARG A 55 -8.31 -6.02 19.58
CA ARG A 55 -7.85 -4.94 18.71
C ARG A 55 -6.57 -5.38 18.03
N LEU A 56 -6.44 -5.15 16.72
CA LEU A 56 -5.19 -5.43 16.02
C LEU A 56 -4.09 -4.55 16.58
N GLN A 57 -2.90 -5.12 16.75
CA GLN A 57 -1.71 -4.41 17.20
C GLN A 57 -0.67 -4.43 16.08
N VAL A 58 -0.26 -5.61 15.62
CA VAL A 58 0.76 -5.73 14.58
C VAL A 58 0.23 -6.60 13.46
N VAL A 59 0.31 -6.11 12.22
CA VAL A 59 0.03 -6.90 11.02
C VAL A 59 1.24 -6.91 10.11
N VAL A 60 1.78 -8.11 9.89
CA VAL A 60 2.92 -8.38 9.00
C VAL A 60 2.44 -9.24 7.86
N TYR A 61 2.77 -8.87 6.64
CA TYR A 61 2.41 -9.62 5.45
C TYR A 61 3.67 -9.98 4.66
N ASP A 62 3.86 -11.27 4.41
CA ASP A 62 4.84 -11.79 3.46
C ASP A 62 4.19 -11.88 2.09
N ARG A 63 4.61 -11.00 1.18
CA ARG A 63 4.04 -10.93 -0.17
C ARG A 63 4.48 -12.10 -1.05
N ALA A 64 5.65 -12.70 -0.79
CA ALA A 64 6.15 -13.82 -1.56
C ALA A 64 5.34 -15.09 -1.26
N ASN A 65 5.07 -15.32 0.02
CA ASN A 65 4.34 -16.51 0.48
C ASN A 65 2.83 -16.30 0.61
N LYS A 66 2.33 -15.07 0.40
CA LYS A 66 0.92 -14.69 0.61
C LYS A 66 0.45 -15.01 2.03
N GLU A 67 1.34 -14.82 3.00
CA GLU A 67 1.09 -15.13 4.40
C GLU A 67 0.93 -13.84 5.19
N LEU A 68 -0.07 -13.79 6.07
CA LEU A 68 -0.34 -12.66 6.94
C LEU A 68 -0.34 -13.11 8.39
N ARG A 69 0.46 -12.44 9.22
CA ARG A 69 0.47 -12.60 10.67
C ARG A 69 -0.19 -11.38 11.31
N ALA A 70 -1.30 -11.59 12.00
CA ALA A 70 -1.99 -10.57 12.77
C ALA A 70 -1.86 -10.86 14.27
N CYS A 71 -1.29 -9.93 15.02
CA CYS A 71 -1.19 -9.98 16.47
C CYS A 71 -2.11 -8.93 17.10
N TYR A 72 -2.81 -9.34 18.16
CA TYR A 72 -3.77 -8.51 18.88
C TYR A 72 -3.15 -7.95 20.16
N VAL A 73 -3.76 -6.90 20.71
CA VAL A 73 -3.36 -6.30 22.00
C VAL A 73 -3.37 -7.32 23.15
N SER A 74 -4.20 -8.37 23.07
CA SER A 74 -4.20 -9.48 24.03
C SER A 74 -2.95 -10.38 23.98
N GLY A 75 -2.01 -10.14 23.07
CA GLY A 75 -0.81 -10.95 22.86
C GLY A 75 -1.04 -12.20 22.01
N ARG A 76 -2.29 -12.52 21.65
CA ARG A 76 -2.59 -13.61 20.71
C ARG A 76 -2.16 -13.21 19.30
N CYS A 77 -1.61 -14.15 18.53
CA CYS A 77 -1.35 -13.97 17.12
C CYS A 77 -2.05 -15.05 16.30
N HIS A 78 -2.59 -14.67 15.14
CA HIS A 78 -3.18 -15.57 14.17
C HIS A 78 -2.42 -15.49 12.85
N TYR A 79 -2.32 -16.63 12.18
CA TYR A 79 -1.69 -16.79 10.88
C TYR A 79 -2.78 -17.01 9.83
N TYR A 80 -2.62 -16.32 8.71
CA TYR A 80 -3.49 -16.40 7.56
C TYR A 80 -2.63 -16.71 6.34
N CYS A 81 -3.09 -17.63 5.51
CA CYS A 81 -2.41 -18.22 4.37
C CYS A 81 -3.20 -17.91 3.12
N ASP A 82 -2.51 -17.89 1.98
CA ASP A 82 -3.10 -17.62 0.67
C ASP A 82 -3.88 -16.28 0.60
N VAL A 83 -3.52 -15.31 1.45
CA VAL A 83 -4.13 -13.98 1.45
C VAL A 83 -3.65 -13.25 0.19
N PRO A 84 -4.54 -12.89 -0.75
CA PRO A 84 -4.11 -12.22 -1.97
C PRO A 84 -3.52 -10.85 -1.67
N SER A 85 -2.49 -10.45 -2.43
CA SER A 85 -1.84 -9.15 -2.22
C SER A 85 -2.81 -7.98 -2.36
N TYR A 86 -3.81 -8.08 -3.23
CA TYR A 86 -4.82 -7.03 -3.39
C TYR A 86 -5.72 -6.88 -2.15
N GLU A 87 -5.98 -7.97 -1.42
CA GLU A 87 -6.81 -7.96 -0.21
C GLU A 87 -6.05 -7.33 0.94
N PHE A 88 -4.74 -7.64 1.04
CA PHE A 88 -3.84 -6.96 1.95
C PHE A 88 -3.65 -5.47 1.60
N ASP A 89 -3.42 -5.14 0.34
CA ASP A 89 -3.29 -3.75 -0.11
C ASP A 89 -4.58 -2.97 0.20
N SER A 90 -5.76 -3.58 -0.02
CA SER A 90 -7.06 -2.97 0.33
C SER A 90 -7.23 -2.76 1.84
N PHE A 91 -6.82 -3.73 2.67
CA PHE A 91 -6.78 -3.57 4.12
C PHE A 91 -5.88 -2.39 4.53
N ARG A 92 -4.66 -2.35 4.00
CA ARG A 92 -3.64 -1.34 4.32
C ARG A 92 -4.12 0.09 4.02
N TRP A 93 -4.87 0.26 2.94
CA TRP A 93 -5.38 1.56 2.50
C TRP A 93 -6.82 1.86 2.95
N SER A 94 -7.44 0.97 3.72
CA SER A 94 -8.81 1.17 4.18
C SER A 94 -8.91 2.26 5.25
N VAL A 95 -10.03 3.00 5.23
CA VAL A 95 -10.33 4.04 6.25
C VAL A 95 -10.53 3.42 7.64
N LEU A 96 -11.01 2.18 7.70
CA LEU A 96 -11.30 1.43 8.92
C LEU A 96 -10.58 0.07 8.89
N PRO A 97 -9.26 0.02 9.15
CA PRO A 97 -8.45 -1.20 8.98
C PRO A 97 -8.90 -2.34 9.88
N ASP A 98 -9.22 -2.08 11.14
CA ASP A 98 -9.72 -3.10 12.06
C ASP A 98 -11.00 -3.76 11.53
N SER A 99 -11.99 -2.95 11.15
CA SER A 99 -13.27 -3.44 10.62
C SER A 99 -13.10 -4.18 9.30
N TYR A 100 -12.27 -3.64 8.38
CA TYR A 100 -11.97 -4.29 7.11
C TYR A 100 -11.38 -5.68 7.35
N PHE A 101 -10.37 -5.76 8.21
CA PHE A 101 -9.72 -7.01 8.56
C PHE A 101 -10.73 -8.02 9.08
N TYR A 102 -11.55 -7.67 10.07
CA TYR A 102 -12.49 -8.63 10.68
C TYR A 102 -13.50 -9.21 9.70
N VAL A 103 -13.92 -8.43 8.70
CA VAL A 103 -14.93 -8.86 7.72
C VAL A 103 -14.29 -9.63 6.57
N ARG A 104 -13.11 -9.20 6.11
CA ARG A 104 -12.55 -9.64 4.82
C ARG A 104 -11.41 -10.64 4.92
N ILE A 105 -10.59 -10.53 5.97
CA ILE A 105 -9.38 -11.35 6.14
C ILE A 105 -9.54 -12.29 7.33
N GLY A 106 -9.95 -11.73 8.47
CA GLY A 106 -10.09 -12.40 9.76
C GLY A 106 -11.36 -13.24 9.92
N ALA A 107 -12.35 -13.07 9.03
CA ALA A 107 -13.60 -13.84 9.09
C ALA A 107 -13.33 -15.32 8.79
N LEU A 108 -13.97 -16.24 9.52
CA LEU A 108 -13.88 -17.67 9.23
C LEU A 108 -14.37 -18.00 7.81
N SER A 109 -15.38 -17.28 7.33
CA SER A 109 -15.91 -17.40 5.97
C SER A 109 -14.94 -16.93 4.89
N ALA A 110 -13.89 -16.17 5.24
CA ALA A 110 -12.88 -15.73 4.28
C ALA A 110 -11.91 -16.86 3.89
N GLY A 111 -11.83 -17.94 4.68
CA GLY A 111 -11.05 -19.13 4.33
C GLY A 111 -9.54 -18.99 4.45
N TYR A 112 -9.01 -17.83 4.84
CA TYR A 112 -7.56 -17.61 4.90
C TYR A 112 -6.90 -18.14 6.17
N ARG A 113 -7.63 -18.57 7.20
CA ARG A 113 -7.03 -18.91 8.50
C ARG A 113 -6.25 -20.22 8.42
N CYS A 114 -4.94 -20.20 8.66
CA CYS A 114 -4.13 -21.42 8.68
C CYS A 114 -4.32 -22.17 10.00
N GLY A 115 -4.29 -23.50 9.93
CA GLY A 115 -4.21 -24.40 11.09
C GLY A 115 -2.83 -24.43 11.74
N GLY A 116 -2.31 -23.28 12.18
CA GLY A 116 -1.07 -23.17 12.98
C GLY A 116 0.25 -23.11 12.20
N ARG A 117 1.03 -22.05 12.51
CA ARG A 117 2.36 -21.61 11.99
C ARG A 117 2.52 -21.48 10.46
N PRO A 118 3.31 -20.50 10.00
CA PRO A 118 3.55 -20.26 8.59
C PRO A 118 4.17 -21.51 7.94
N SER A 119 3.76 -21.80 6.71
CA SER A 119 4.34 -22.88 5.93
C SER A 119 5.74 -22.45 5.55
N SER A 120 6.75 -22.96 6.26
CA SER A 120 8.15 -22.89 5.84
C SER A 120 8.33 -23.69 4.54
N ARG A 121 7.85 -23.18 3.41
CA ARG A 121 8.28 -23.63 2.09
C ARG A 121 9.53 -22.85 1.74
N SER A 122 10.64 -23.46 2.12
CA SER A 122 12.00 -23.23 1.61
C SER A 122 12.05 -23.25 0.09
#